data_AF-A0A529CBH3-F1
#
_entry.id   AF-A0A529CBH3-F1
#
_cell.length_a   1.000
_cell.length_b   1.000
_cell.length_c   1.000
_cell.angle_alpha   90.00
_cell.angle_beta   90.00
_cell.angle_gamma   90.00
#
_symmetry.space_group_name_H-M   'P 1'
#
loop_
_entity.id
_entity.type
_entity.pdbx_description
1 polymer ?
#
loop_
_entity_poly.entity_id
_entity_poly.type
_entity_poly.pdbx_seq_one_letter_code
_entity_poly.pdbx_strand_id
1 'polypeptide(L)'
;MRAYWLMCIAALALNAAPAAGEPSVERGLYISIIGGCHDCHTEGYSESGGKIDPAKALKGNALGFQGPWGTSYAANLRLTAVDLTADGFVSYLRGLGTYPPMPRYNVRAMSDEDKKSLYLYIRTLGDAGERAPAFVPPGDKVHTPYIVLAPPLSPPACTRDFDCGVGEVCDPGGSGQCMKR
;
A
#
# COMPACT_ATOMS: atom_id res chain seq x y z
N MET A 1 23.24 28.68 -62.85
CA MET A 1 23.44 28.88 -61.40
C MET A 1 22.69 27.76 -60.69
N ARG A 2 23.37 26.79 -60.08
CA ARG A 2 22.74 25.70 -59.31
C ARG A 2 23.08 25.92 -57.84
N ALA A 3 22.09 26.35 -57.06
CA ALA A 3 22.23 26.50 -55.61
C ALA A 3 22.00 25.12 -54.97
N TYR A 4 23.03 24.58 -54.32
CA TYR A 4 22.91 23.40 -53.47
C TYR A 4 22.55 23.88 -52.06
N TRP A 5 21.37 23.48 -51.59
CA TRP A 5 20.96 23.69 -50.21
C TRP A 5 21.56 22.57 -49.35
N LEU A 6 22.53 22.92 -48.51
CA LEU A 6 22.99 22.08 -47.40
C LEU A 6 21.91 22.09 -46.31
N MET A 7 21.12 21.01 -46.23
CA MET A 7 20.26 20.74 -45.09
C MET A 7 21.11 20.22 -43.93
N CYS A 8 21.36 21.07 -42.93
CA CYS A 8 21.85 20.65 -41.63
C CYS A 8 20.77 19.80 -40.94
N ILE A 9 21.02 18.50 -40.79
CA ILE A 9 20.22 17.64 -39.93
C ILE A 9 20.70 17.85 -38.50
N ALA A 10 19.93 18.59 -37.70
CA ALA A 10 20.11 18.63 -36.26
C ALA A 10 19.63 17.29 -35.68
N ALA A 11 20.55 16.49 -35.13
CA ALA A 11 20.19 15.28 -34.41
C ALA A 11 19.50 15.67 -33.09
N LEU A 12 18.17 15.47 -33.01
CA LEU A 12 17.47 15.49 -31.74
C LEU A 12 17.92 14.27 -30.94
N ALA A 13 18.70 14.49 -29.88
CA ALA A 13 18.91 13.48 -28.85
C ALA A 13 17.57 13.21 -28.16
N LEU A 14 16.98 12.05 -28.42
CA LEU A 14 15.80 11.56 -27.71
C LEU A 14 16.23 11.28 -26.27
N ASN A 15 15.84 12.14 -25.32
CA ASN A 15 15.98 11.85 -23.90
C ASN A 15 15.06 10.68 -23.56
N ALA A 16 15.56 9.45 -23.67
CA ALA A 16 14.93 8.30 -23.08
C ALA A 16 14.90 8.50 -21.56
N ALA A 17 13.72 8.34 -20.95
CA ALA A 17 13.62 8.21 -19.50
C ALA A 17 14.61 7.12 -19.05
N PRO A 18 15.30 7.29 -17.89
CA PRO A 18 16.22 6.28 -17.42
C PRO A 18 15.46 4.96 -17.30
N ALA A 19 15.83 3.98 -18.12
CA ALA A 19 15.33 2.63 -17.97
C ALA A 19 15.67 2.19 -16.54
N ALA A 20 14.69 1.62 -15.84
CA ALA A 20 15.01 0.81 -14.68
C ALA A 20 16.07 -0.21 -15.15
N GLY A 21 17.19 -0.30 -14.44
CA GLY A 21 18.25 -1.25 -14.81
C GLY A 21 17.72 -2.69 -14.86
N GLU A 22 18.55 -3.61 -15.35
CA GLU A 22 18.20 -5.03 -15.40
C GLU A 22 17.64 -5.54 -14.05
N PRO A 23 16.56 -6.36 -14.06
CA PRO A 23 15.98 -6.84 -12.82
C PRO A 23 16.99 -7.59 -11.94
N SER A 24 17.05 -7.27 -10.65
CA SER A 24 17.97 -7.91 -9.71
C SER A 24 17.37 -8.10 -8.31
N VAL A 25 17.98 -8.98 -7.52
CA VAL A 25 17.57 -9.22 -6.13
C VAL A 25 17.81 -7.98 -5.27
N GLU A 26 18.93 -7.29 -5.47
CA GLU A 26 19.29 -6.08 -4.74
C GLU A 26 18.30 -4.95 -5.02
N ARG A 27 17.89 -4.80 -6.29
CA ARG A 27 16.83 -3.86 -6.67
C ARG A 27 15.49 -4.25 -6.05
N GLY A 28 15.19 -5.54 -6.00
CA GLY A 28 13.97 -6.06 -5.38
C GLY A 28 13.88 -5.76 -3.89
N LEU A 29 14.98 -5.95 -3.16
CA LEU A 29 15.11 -5.57 -1.75
C LEU A 29 14.95 -4.06 -1.57
N TYR A 30 15.58 -3.26 -2.42
CA TYR A 30 15.41 -1.81 -2.37
C TYR A 30 13.93 -1.41 -2.58
N ILE A 31 13.26 -1.97 -3.60
CA ILE A 31 11.85 -1.72 -3.89
C ILE A 31 10.94 -2.20 -2.75
N SER A 32 11.22 -3.33 -2.12
CA SER A 32 10.40 -3.82 -1.01
C SER A 32 10.44 -2.89 0.20
N ILE A 33 11.56 -2.20 0.40
CA ILE A 33 11.74 -1.18 1.44
C ILE A 33 11.05 0.12 1.05
N ILE A 34 11.45 0.75 -0.07
CA ILE A 34 10.95 2.09 -0.43
C ILE A 34 9.49 2.08 -0.89
N GLY A 35 9.00 0.93 -1.36
CA GLY A 35 7.60 0.71 -1.71
C GLY A 35 6.72 0.43 -0.49
N GLY A 36 7.29 0.37 0.72
CA GLY A 36 6.56 0.13 1.97
C GLY A 36 5.99 -1.29 2.07
N CYS A 37 6.54 -2.27 1.35
CA CYS A 37 6.01 -3.63 1.38
C CYS A 37 6.15 -4.24 2.78
N HIS A 38 7.28 -3.98 3.45
CA HIS A 38 7.54 -4.53 4.78
C HIS A 38 6.63 -3.94 5.87
N ASP A 39 6.15 -2.71 5.73
CA ASP A 39 5.32 -2.00 6.73
C ASP A 39 4.07 -2.78 7.12
N CYS A 40 3.48 -3.50 6.16
CA CYS A 40 2.30 -4.33 6.38
C CYS A 40 2.58 -5.83 6.23
N HIS A 41 3.47 -6.22 5.31
CA HIS A 41 3.69 -7.63 4.98
C HIS A 41 4.80 -8.30 5.80
N THR A 42 5.43 -7.60 6.75
CA THR A 42 6.42 -8.19 7.67
C THR A 42 6.03 -7.90 9.10
N GLU A 43 5.70 -8.93 9.85
CA GLU A 43 5.36 -8.81 11.27
C GLU A 43 6.53 -8.22 12.07
N GLY A 44 6.25 -7.19 12.87
CA GLY A 44 7.24 -6.53 13.74
C GLY A 44 8.18 -5.54 13.03
N TYR A 45 7.96 -5.23 11.75
CA TYR A 45 8.88 -4.38 10.99
C TYR A 45 9.02 -2.97 11.58
N SER A 46 7.89 -2.31 11.86
CA SER A 46 7.86 -0.97 12.45
C SER A 46 8.44 -0.94 13.87
N GLU A 47 8.07 -1.92 14.69
CA GLU A 47 8.51 -2.08 16.08
C GLU A 47 10.01 -2.34 16.19
N SER A 48 10.58 -3.00 15.18
CA SER A 48 12.02 -3.27 15.10
C SER A 48 12.85 -2.07 14.60
N GLY A 49 12.20 -0.97 14.22
CA GLY A 49 12.85 0.19 13.59
C GLY A 49 13.28 -0.09 12.15
N GLY A 50 12.51 -0.89 11.41
CA GLY A 50 12.79 -1.19 10.00
C GLY A 50 13.82 -2.29 9.78
N LYS A 51 14.10 -3.13 10.79
CA LYS A 51 15.00 -4.27 10.62
C LYS A 51 14.27 -5.40 9.90
N ILE A 52 14.87 -5.90 8.82
CA ILE A 52 14.33 -7.04 8.08
C ILE A 52 14.91 -8.32 8.69
N ASP A 53 14.05 -9.11 9.32
CA ASP A 53 14.33 -10.51 9.63
C ASP A 53 13.97 -11.38 8.40
N PRO A 54 14.94 -12.00 7.70
CA PRO A 54 14.67 -12.83 6.54
C PRO A 54 13.74 -14.01 6.82
N ALA A 55 13.58 -14.46 8.07
CA ALA A 55 12.65 -15.54 8.41
C ALA A 55 11.17 -15.09 8.39
N LYS A 56 10.93 -13.78 8.58
CA LYS A 56 9.59 -13.16 8.69
C LYS A 56 9.22 -12.29 7.50
N ALA A 57 10.23 -11.78 6.79
CA ALA A 57 10.08 -10.84 5.69
C ALA A 57 8.97 -11.25 4.70
N LEU A 58 7.98 -10.39 4.49
CA LEU A 58 6.94 -10.56 3.46
C LEU A 58 6.01 -11.78 3.64
N LYS A 59 5.91 -12.35 4.84
CA LYS A 59 4.97 -13.43 5.18
C LYS A 59 3.54 -12.96 5.48
N GLY A 60 3.28 -11.65 5.44
CA GLY A 60 1.98 -11.07 5.80
C GLY A 60 1.88 -10.77 7.29
N ASN A 61 0.67 -10.42 7.74
CA ASN A 61 0.40 -10.10 9.14
C ASN A 61 -1.05 -10.48 9.51
N ALA A 62 -1.26 -10.93 10.75
CA ALA A 62 -2.59 -11.23 11.30
C ALA A 62 -3.32 -9.98 11.84
N LEU A 63 -2.63 -8.84 11.95
CA LEU A 63 -3.24 -7.54 12.25
C LEU A 63 -4.10 -7.10 11.06
N GLY A 64 -5.40 -6.95 11.30
CA GLY A 64 -6.36 -6.51 10.28
C GLY A 64 -6.41 -4.99 10.12
N PHE A 65 -6.96 -4.54 8.99
CA PHE A 65 -7.27 -3.14 8.73
C PHE A 65 -8.75 -2.99 8.39
N GLN A 66 -9.50 -2.42 9.33
CA GLN A 66 -10.95 -2.31 9.26
C GLN A 66 -11.38 -0.94 8.72
N GLY A 67 -12.31 -0.94 7.77
CA GLY A 67 -13.00 0.26 7.29
C GLY A 67 -14.40 -0.07 6.77
N PRO A 68 -15.06 0.88 6.07
CA PRO A 68 -16.38 0.64 5.47
C PRO A 68 -16.42 -0.53 4.47
N TRP A 69 -15.26 -0.94 3.94
CA TRP A 69 -15.10 -2.10 3.06
C TRP A 69 -15.00 -3.44 3.81
N GLY A 70 -15.00 -3.46 5.15
CA GLY A 70 -14.73 -4.65 5.96
C GLY A 70 -13.31 -4.66 6.52
N THR A 71 -12.79 -5.83 6.87
CA THR A 71 -11.42 -5.99 7.41
C THR A 71 -10.53 -6.74 6.42
N SER A 72 -9.50 -6.05 5.93
CA SER A 72 -8.45 -6.61 5.08
C SER A 72 -7.22 -7.02 5.90
N TYR A 73 -6.42 -7.92 5.35
CA TYR A 73 -5.16 -8.37 5.97
C TYR A 73 -4.03 -8.29 4.95
N ALA A 74 -2.81 -8.03 5.42
CA ALA A 74 -1.64 -8.08 4.58
C ALA A 74 -1.34 -9.53 4.17
N ALA A 75 -1.50 -9.82 2.88
CA ALA A 75 -1.29 -11.16 2.33
C ALA A 75 0.15 -11.65 2.51
N ASN A 76 0.36 -12.96 2.50
CA ASN A 76 1.69 -13.53 2.42
C ASN A 76 2.21 -13.42 0.97
N LEU A 77 3.17 -12.52 0.72
CA LEU A 77 3.68 -12.28 -0.63
C LEU A 77 4.55 -13.42 -1.15
N ARG A 78 5.16 -14.21 -0.27
CA ARG A 78 5.90 -15.42 -0.66
C ARG A 78 4.97 -16.46 -1.26
N LEU A 79 3.81 -16.66 -0.63
CA LEU A 79 2.75 -17.53 -1.16
C LEU A 79 2.15 -16.98 -2.46
N THR A 80 2.06 -15.66 -2.63
CA THR A 80 1.67 -15.08 -3.93
C THR A 80 2.70 -15.35 -5.02
N ALA A 81 3.99 -15.21 -4.72
CA ALA A 81 5.06 -15.37 -5.69
C ALA A 81 5.37 -16.84 -6.03
N VAL A 82 5.16 -17.79 -5.11
CA VAL A 82 5.48 -19.21 -5.38
C VAL A 82 4.57 -19.83 -6.45
N ASP A 83 3.33 -19.35 -6.57
CA ASP A 83 2.36 -19.87 -7.53
C ASP A 83 2.49 -19.22 -8.92
N LEU A 84 3.41 -18.27 -9.11
CA LEU A 84 3.52 -17.46 -10.31
C LEU A 84 4.94 -17.51 -10.91
N THR A 85 5.01 -17.37 -12.23
CA THR A 85 6.26 -16.98 -12.90
C THR A 85 6.53 -15.49 -12.69
N ALA A 86 7.73 -15.00 -13.03
CA ALA A 86 8.03 -13.57 -12.97
C ALA A 86 7.03 -12.72 -13.79
N ASP A 87 6.73 -13.11 -15.03
CA ASP A 87 5.76 -12.39 -15.87
C ASP A 87 4.31 -12.54 -15.37
N GLY A 88 3.99 -13.70 -14.78
CA GLY A 88 2.72 -13.92 -14.09
C GLY A 88 2.56 -12.99 -12.89
N PHE A 89 3.63 -12.80 -12.10
CA PHE A 89 3.68 -11.87 -10.98
C PHE A 89 3.53 -10.41 -11.44
N VAL A 90 4.20 -10.01 -12.52
CA VAL A 90 4.00 -8.69 -13.14
C VAL A 90 2.53 -8.47 -13.51
N SER A 91 1.92 -9.45 -14.18
CA SER A 91 0.51 -9.38 -14.60
C SER A 91 -0.44 -9.31 -13.41
N TYR A 92 -0.17 -10.11 -12.37
CA TYR A 92 -0.91 -10.09 -11.11
C TYR A 92 -0.88 -8.69 -10.48
N LEU A 93 0.31 -8.08 -10.35
CA LEU A 93 0.46 -6.75 -9.75
C LEU A 93 -0.19 -5.64 -10.56
N ARG A 94 -0.24 -5.75 -11.90
CA ARG A 94 -0.99 -4.81 -12.77
C ARG A 94 -2.50 -4.87 -12.51
N GLY A 95 -3.02 -6.07 -12.24
CA GLY A 95 -4.43 -6.30 -11.94
C GLY A 95 -4.83 -6.05 -10.48
N LEU A 96 -3.87 -5.75 -9.58
CA LEU A 96 -4.05 -5.86 -8.13
C LEU A 96 -5.30 -5.13 -7.60
N GLY A 97 -6.31 -5.89 -7.20
CA GLY A 97 -7.56 -5.40 -6.62
C GLY A 97 -7.61 -5.67 -5.12
N THR A 98 -7.04 -4.75 -4.32
CA THR A 98 -6.98 -4.86 -2.86
C THR A 98 -7.70 -3.69 -2.19
N TYR A 99 -8.16 -3.92 -0.98
CA TYR A 99 -8.68 -2.87 -0.10
C TYR A 99 -7.53 -2.13 0.62
N PRO A 100 -7.77 -0.91 1.13
CA PRO A 100 -6.79 -0.21 1.96
C PRO A 100 -6.31 -1.04 3.15
N PRO A 101 -5.08 -0.80 3.66
CA PRO A 101 -4.18 0.31 3.31
C PRO A 101 -3.27 0.04 2.11
N MET A 102 -3.36 -1.14 1.47
CA MET A 102 -2.45 -1.52 0.38
C MET A 102 -2.46 -0.48 -0.77
N PRO A 103 -1.31 0.14 -1.11
CA PRO A 103 -1.25 1.24 -2.08
C PRO A 103 -1.31 0.74 -3.54
N ARG A 104 -2.46 0.15 -3.93
CA ARG A 104 -2.64 -0.54 -5.21
C ARG A 104 -2.28 0.31 -6.43
N TYR A 105 -2.46 1.63 -6.38
CA TYR A 105 -2.11 2.52 -7.49
C TYR A 105 -0.61 2.61 -7.68
N ASN A 106 0.14 2.74 -6.59
CA ASN A 106 1.60 2.82 -6.59
C ASN A 106 2.20 1.51 -7.11
N VAL A 107 1.70 0.37 -6.63
CA VAL A 107 2.16 -0.96 -7.06
C VAL A 107 1.88 -1.21 -8.54
N ARG A 108 0.72 -0.80 -9.05
CA ARG A 108 0.40 -0.90 -10.48
C ARG A 108 1.33 -0.02 -11.32
N ALA A 109 1.70 1.17 -10.82
CA ALA A 109 2.54 2.14 -11.50
C ALA A 109 4.05 1.81 -11.53
N MET A 110 4.53 0.87 -10.70
CA MET A 110 5.92 0.38 -10.78
C MET A 110 6.28 -0.05 -12.21
N SER A 111 7.54 0.06 -12.62
CA SER A 111 7.95 -0.50 -13.92
C SER A 111 7.85 -2.04 -13.90
N ASP A 112 7.87 -2.68 -15.07
CA ASP A 112 7.88 -4.14 -15.13
C ASP A 112 9.17 -4.71 -14.53
N GLU A 113 10.29 -4.02 -14.73
CA GLU A 113 11.60 -4.39 -14.19
C GLU A 113 11.61 -4.32 -12.66
N ASP A 114 10.98 -3.31 -12.06
CA ASP A 114 10.84 -3.20 -10.61
C ASP A 114 9.95 -4.32 -10.05
N LYS A 115 8.84 -4.64 -10.72
CA LYS A 115 7.97 -5.78 -10.34
C LYS A 115 8.71 -7.12 -10.46
N LYS A 116 9.53 -7.31 -11.49
CA LYS A 116 10.39 -8.49 -11.68
C LYS A 116 11.48 -8.56 -10.61
N SER A 117 12.11 -7.44 -10.29
CA SER A 117 13.12 -7.36 -9.22
C SER A 117 12.52 -7.75 -7.88
N LEU A 118 11.33 -7.23 -7.56
CA LEU A 118 10.59 -7.59 -6.34
C LEU A 118 10.30 -9.11 -6.29
N TYR A 119 9.86 -9.70 -7.41
CA TYR A 119 9.69 -11.15 -7.52
C TYR A 119 10.99 -11.90 -7.20
N LEU A 120 12.11 -11.51 -7.83
CA LEU A 120 13.41 -12.15 -7.61
C LEU A 120 13.82 -12.09 -6.13
N TYR A 121 13.65 -10.94 -5.48
CA TYR A 121 13.90 -10.79 -4.04
C TYR A 121 13.01 -11.71 -3.21
N ILE A 122 11.69 -11.75 -3.45
CA ILE A 122 10.78 -12.63 -2.70
C ILE A 122 11.21 -14.10 -2.80
N ARG A 123 11.70 -14.54 -3.98
CA ARG A 123 12.15 -15.92 -4.21
C ARG A 123 13.42 -16.29 -3.43
N THR A 124 14.20 -15.33 -2.92
CA THR A 124 15.39 -15.62 -2.10
C THR A 124 15.07 -15.86 -0.63
N LEU A 125 13.86 -15.49 -0.17
CA LEU A 125 13.52 -15.44 1.24
C LEU A 125 13.23 -16.81 1.88
N GLY A 126 13.26 -17.90 1.11
CA GLY A 126 13.09 -19.26 1.61
C GLY A 126 11.62 -19.63 1.85
N ASP A 127 11.37 -20.39 2.92
CA ASP A 127 10.04 -20.95 3.22
C ASP A 127 8.94 -19.88 3.23
N ALA A 128 7.83 -20.19 2.55
CA ALA A 128 6.70 -19.29 2.42
C ALA A 128 5.90 -19.19 3.73
N GLY A 129 5.85 -20.24 4.55
CA GLY A 129 5.03 -20.28 5.76
C GLY A 129 3.53 -20.33 5.45
N GLU A 130 2.72 -19.79 6.36
CA GLU A 130 1.25 -19.91 6.33
C GLU A 130 0.54 -18.74 5.67
N ARG A 131 -0.71 -18.97 5.26
CA ARG A 131 -1.57 -17.91 4.71
C ARG A 131 -2.02 -16.96 5.83
N ALA A 132 -2.02 -15.66 5.53
CA ALA A 132 -2.64 -14.64 6.38
C ALA A 132 -4.16 -14.90 6.54
N PRO A 133 -4.81 -14.34 7.59
CA PRO A 133 -6.25 -14.45 7.74
C PRO A 133 -7.02 -13.97 6.50
N ALA A 134 -8.18 -14.57 6.27
CA ALA A 134 -9.06 -14.19 5.16
C ALA A 134 -9.74 -12.84 5.43
N PHE A 135 -10.05 -12.12 4.35
CA PHE A 135 -10.87 -10.92 4.38
C PHE A 135 -12.21 -11.18 5.09
N VAL A 136 -12.64 -10.23 5.92
CA VAL A 136 -13.92 -10.26 6.63
C VAL A 136 -14.84 -9.17 6.04
N PRO A 137 -16.01 -9.52 5.49
CA PRO A 137 -16.96 -8.55 4.95
C PRO A 137 -17.43 -7.48 5.96
N PRO A 138 -17.93 -6.33 5.49
CA PRO A 138 -18.58 -5.34 6.35
C PRO A 138 -19.74 -5.97 7.14
N GLY A 139 -19.77 -5.73 8.46
CA GLY A 139 -20.83 -6.21 9.36
C GLY A 139 -20.56 -7.58 10.00
N ASP A 140 -19.62 -8.35 9.46
CA ASP A 140 -19.24 -9.63 10.03
C ASP A 140 -18.31 -9.48 11.25
N LYS A 141 -18.34 -10.47 12.14
CA LYS A 141 -17.52 -10.46 13.37
C LYS A 141 -16.05 -10.73 13.05
N VAL A 142 -15.18 -9.81 13.47
CA VAL A 142 -13.72 -9.96 13.37
C VAL A 142 -13.17 -10.61 14.63
N HIS A 143 -12.30 -11.61 14.47
CA HIS A 143 -11.73 -12.40 15.58
C HIS A 143 -10.24 -12.13 15.85
N THR A 144 -9.62 -11.21 15.11
CA THR A 144 -8.22 -10.81 15.27
C THR A 144 -8.13 -9.37 15.78
N PRO A 145 -6.98 -8.93 16.29
CA PRO A 145 -6.69 -7.50 16.43
C PRO A 145 -6.77 -6.79 15.06
N TYR A 146 -7.20 -5.52 15.06
CA TYR A 146 -7.24 -4.70 13.86
C TYR A 146 -7.05 -3.20 14.14
N ILE A 147 -6.56 -2.48 13.13
CA ILE A 147 -6.51 -1.01 13.09
C ILE A 147 -7.76 -0.49 12.38
N VAL A 148 -8.39 0.54 12.93
CA VAL A 148 -9.53 1.22 12.30
C VAL A 148 -9.01 2.32 11.37
N LEU A 149 -9.28 2.17 10.07
CA LEU A 149 -8.99 3.12 9.01
C LEU A 149 -10.25 3.91 8.65
N ALA A 150 -10.77 4.65 9.62
CA ALA A 150 -11.87 5.58 9.45
C ALA A 150 -11.47 6.92 10.05
N PRO A 151 -11.76 8.06 9.38
CA PRO A 151 -11.59 9.35 10.02
C PRO A 151 -12.48 9.40 11.27
N PRO A 152 -12.01 10.03 12.37
CA PRO A 152 -12.92 10.36 13.44
C PRO A 152 -14.04 11.23 12.86
N LEU A 153 -15.29 10.80 13.04
CA LEU A 153 -16.42 11.65 12.70
C LEU A 153 -16.50 12.73 13.78
N SER A 154 -16.60 13.99 13.37
CA SER A 154 -17.00 15.05 14.29
C SER A 154 -18.32 14.63 14.96
N PRO A 155 -18.51 14.93 16.26
CA PRO A 155 -19.81 14.78 16.88
C PRO A 155 -20.88 15.42 15.99
N PRO A 156 -22.08 14.84 15.87
CA PRO A 156 -23.16 15.48 15.16
C PRO A 156 -23.37 16.89 15.71
N ALA A 157 -23.69 17.84 14.83
CA ALA A 157 -23.96 19.20 15.25
C ALA A 157 -25.09 19.21 16.29
N CYS A 158 -24.89 19.93 17.39
CA CYS A 158 -25.96 20.15 18.34
C CYS A 158 -27.03 21.04 17.70
N THR A 159 -28.28 20.78 18.08
CA THR A 159 -29.44 21.61 17.72
C THR A 159 -30.10 22.22 18.96
N ARG A 160 -29.72 21.74 20.15
CA ARG A 160 -30.20 22.14 21.46
C ARG A 160 -29.20 21.71 22.53
N ASP A 161 -29.25 22.35 23.70
CA ASP A 161 -28.36 22.06 24.84
C ASP A 161 -28.39 20.59 25.27
N PHE A 162 -29.50 19.89 25.08
CA PHE A 162 -29.64 18.47 25.40
C PHE A 162 -28.81 17.54 24.51
N ASP A 163 -28.34 18.04 23.37
CA ASP A 163 -27.45 17.31 22.49
C ASP A 163 -25.98 17.41 22.99
N CYS A 164 -25.72 18.19 24.05
CA CYS A 164 -24.40 18.48 24.62
C CYS A 164 -24.15 17.79 25.97
N GLY A 165 -22.89 17.82 26.41
CA GLY A 165 -22.49 17.30 27.72
C GLY A 165 -23.02 18.13 28.89
N VAL A 166 -22.98 17.53 30.09
CA VAL A 166 -23.36 18.24 31.32
C VAL A 166 -22.47 19.47 31.53
N GLY A 167 -23.09 20.65 31.65
CA GLY A 167 -22.38 21.93 31.80
C GLY A 167 -22.09 22.66 30.48
N GLU A 168 -22.55 22.13 29.36
CA GLU A 168 -22.42 22.74 28.03
C GLU A 168 -23.77 23.24 27.53
N VAL A 169 -23.72 24.13 26.53
CA VAL A 169 -24.86 24.63 25.76
C VAL A 169 -24.53 24.52 24.28
N CYS A 170 -25.57 24.38 23.46
CA CYS A 170 -25.39 24.43 22.03
C CYS A 170 -25.14 25.89 21.61
N ASP A 171 -24.09 26.14 20.83
CA ASP A 171 -23.71 27.51 20.46
C ASP A 171 -24.89 28.26 19.85
N PRO A 172 -25.39 29.31 20.51
CA PRO A 172 -26.52 30.10 20.03
C PRO A 172 -26.19 30.90 18.76
N GLY A 173 -24.90 31.04 18.41
CA GLY A 173 -24.42 31.62 17.16
C GLY A 173 -24.60 30.71 15.93
N GLY A 174 -25.10 29.48 16.12
CA GLY A 174 -25.45 28.58 15.04
C GLY A 174 -24.27 27.77 14.48
N SER A 175 -23.14 27.69 15.17
CA SER A 175 -22.04 26.81 14.75
C SER A 175 -22.37 25.31 14.88
N GLY A 176 -23.43 24.97 15.64
CA GLY A 176 -23.79 23.59 15.94
C GLY A 176 -22.76 22.88 16.82
N GLN A 177 -21.93 23.64 17.55
CA GLN A 177 -20.93 23.11 18.47
C GLN A 177 -21.40 23.25 19.92
N CYS A 178 -21.10 22.24 20.74
CA CYS A 178 -21.26 22.36 22.18
C CYS A 178 -20.15 23.23 22.76
N MET A 179 -20.53 24.21 23.57
CA MET A 179 -19.60 25.09 24.28
C MET A 179 -19.88 25.05 25.77
N LYS A 180 -18.85 25.22 26.59
CA LYS A 180 -19.05 25.37 28.03
C LYS A 180 -19.87 26.63 28.31
N ARG A 181 -20.80 26.53 29.26
CA ARG A 181 -21.51 27.69 29.81
C ARG A 181 -20.55 28.74 30.37
#